data_AF-A0A9P8XY30-F1
#
_entry.id   AF-A0A9P8XY30-F1
#
_cell.length_a   1.000
_cell.length_b   1.000
_cell.length_c   1.000
_cell.angle_alpha   90.00
_cell.angle_beta   90.00
_cell.angle_gamma   90.00
#
_symmetry.space_group_name_H-M   'P 1'
#
loop_
_entity.id
_entity.type
_entity.pdbx_description
1 polymer ?
#
loop_
_entity_poly.entity_id
_entity_poly.type
_entity_poly.pdbx_seq_one_letter_code
_entity_poly.pdbx_strand_id
1 'polypeptide(L)'
;MSTTTWSPQQGALLLATSFLSPRVDDADYQCSSEHASDYYGLGVRLGIYFSWLSGWLANTFLSSGISGAADTNAIFLFTLLIAMTVDSNTDKLFQIDGLILMQLCSGTIFGILSVWGYRTRLYTEYGPRAIGLFGSYGTHVRMMTSLGVSAFGTWFWTYGLAGRAEVMGPGDGVTDPGQNSEACSVLWMWLFVNVRADSPGIRGLYITLSVACTAYFGFMLIVSSLAAWFTLDRLASKSAGMFPRRWAWTAQHHKQKLARPVYVTGFTSTELKWIFKFLRVGTVIWLVFSALMIEMTLNANHVRSVLGDPKNNALQLPGQLLPFLIGLMSFIRVCYALFIERWVDRDEPPVLLLPPEDETPGSAAPIPLGNFNNSSIARHRTAKRQGGRYGQAVGAEAGEAGEAGEAGEAGEAGEARPVAQGVIRSVSSYDKAQLRRSLWVRYLVAWLPWLSLLQHYDNQLEEVGISRHSTALSSYDVARIYASPREEEWGSASVRPEVQASLIPKSPAGESIRDLRSP
;
A
#
# COMPACT_ATOMS: atom_id res chain seq x y z
N MET A 1 29.46 -52.90 2.06
CA MET A 1 28.77 -52.10 3.11
C MET A 1 29.49 -50.77 3.21
N SER A 2 28.99 -49.76 2.51
CA SER A 2 29.48 -48.38 2.56
C SER A 2 28.57 -47.57 3.48
N THR A 3 29.09 -47.17 4.64
CA THR A 3 28.38 -46.33 5.61
C THR A 3 28.47 -44.88 5.20
N THR A 4 27.43 -44.37 4.56
CA THR A 4 27.28 -42.94 4.24
C THR A 4 26.82 -42.19 5.49
N THR A 5 27.71 -41.40 6.07
CA THR A 5 27.43 -40.50 7.19
C THR A 5 26.60 -39.31 6.72
N TRP A 6 25.33 -39.26 7.12
CA TRP A 6 24.44 -38.12 6.86
C TRP A 6 24.67 -37.02 7.92
N SER A 7 24.81 -35.76 7.46
CA SER A 7 24.96 -34.61 8.35
C SER A 7 23.58 -34.11 8.82
N PRO A 8 23.40 -33.76 10.11
CA PRO A 8 22.08 -33.39 10.66
C PRO A 8 21.51 -32.07 10.13
N GLN A 9 22.30 -31.23 9.44
CA GLN A 9 21.86 -29.89 9.02
C GLN A 9 21.12 -29.86 7.67
N GLN A 10 21.21 -30.92 6.86
CA GLN A 10 20.45 -31.00 5.59
C GLN A 10 19.03 -31.56 5.78
N GLY A 11 18.72 -32.16 6.93
CA GLY A 11 17.42 -32.80 7.18
C GLY A 11 16.25 -31.82 7.40
N ALA A 12 16.49 -30.66 8.02
CA ALA A 12 15.40 -29.76 8.40
C ALA A 12 14.82 -28.96 7.22
N LEU A 13 15.64 -28.65 6.20
CA LEU A 13 15.16 -27.93 5.00
C LEU A 13 14.48 -28.87 4.00
N LEU A 14 14.85 -30.15 3.98
CA LEU A 14 14.23 -31.19 3.13
C LEU A 14 12.95 -31.78 3.73
N LEU A 15 12.75 -31.72 5.05
CA LEU A 15 11.54 -32.24 5.68
C LEU A 15 10.29 -31.41 5.35
N ALA A 16 10.40 -30.10 5.13
CA ALA A 16 9.24 -29.27 4.73
C ALA A 16 8.75 -29.55 3.30
N THR A 17 9.62 -30.05 2.41
CA THR A 17 9.28 -30.35 1.01
C THR A 17 8.91 -31.82 0.79
N SER A 18 9.31 -32.72 1.69
CA SER A 18 9.10 -34.17 1.53
C SER A 18 7.72 -34.67 1.98
N PHE A 19 6.98 -33.92 2.79
CA PHE A 19 5.66 -34.35 3.29
C PHE A 19 4.50 -34.19 2.29
N LEU A 20 4.73 -33.62 1.10
CA LEU A 20 3.66 -33.35 0.12
C LEU A 20 3.79 -34.12 -1.20
N SER A 21 4.81 -34.97 -1.37
CA SER A 21 5.01 -35.69 -2.63
C SER A 21 4.92 -37.20 -2.41
N PRO A 22 3.76 -37.83 -2.65
CA PRO A 22 3.69 -39.28 -2.71
C PRO A 22 4.60 -39.77 -3.83
N ARG A 23 5.42 -40.78 -3.51
CA ARG A 23 6.30 -41.47 -4.44
C ARG A 23 5.41 -42.38 -5.28
N VAL A 24 4.91 -41.86 -6.39
CA VAL A 24 4.13 -42.65 -7.36
C VAL A 24 4.95 -42.80 -8.62
N ASP A 25 5.11 -44.05 -9.06
CA ASP A 25 5.63 -44.45 -10.37
C ASP A 25 4.58 -44.18 -11.48
N ASP A 26 3.92 -43.02 -11.41
CA ASP A 26 2.92 -42.58 -12.38
C ASP A 26 3.63 -42.15 -13.66
N ALA A 27 3.15 -42.64 -14.80
CA ALA A 27 3.48 -42.07 -16.11
C ALA A 27 3.38 -40.53 -16.01
N ASP A 28 4.41 -39.82 -16.51
CA ASP A 28 4.58 -38.37 -16.42
C ASP A 28 3.45 -37.60 -17.14
N TYR A 29 2.24 -37.60 -16.58
CA TYR A 29 1.15 -36.78 -17.08
C TYR A 29 1.43 -35.33 -16.70
N GLN A 30 1.60 -34.48 -17.70
CA GLN A 30 1.73 -33.04 -17.53
C GLN A 30 0.44 -32.36 -17.99
N CYS A 31 -0.47 -32.09 -17.05
CA CYS A 31 -1.70 -31.34 -17.32
C CYS A 31 -1.41 -29.82 -17.33
N SER A 32 -0.43 -29.38 -18.11
CA SER A 32 -0.03 -27.97 -18.20
C SER A 32 -0.04 -27.48 -19.64
N SER A 33 -0.42 -26.21 -19.84
CA SER A 33 -0.26 -25.53 -21.12
C SER A 33 1.21 -25.19 -21.39
N GLU A 34 1.55 -24.99 -22.66
CA GLU A 34 2.89 -24.56 -23.07
C GLU A 34 3.28 -23.20 -22.45
N HIS A 35 2.28 -22.32 -22.27
CA HIS A 35 2.48 -20.97 -21.75
C HIS A 35 2.30 -20.85 -20.23
N ALA A 36 1.98 -21.95 -19.52
CA ALA A 36 1.74 -21.95 -18.08
C ALA A 36 2.93 -21.36 -17.28
N SER A 37 4.15 -21.64 -17.73
CA SER A 37 5.39 -21.13 -17.12
C SER A 37 5.52 -19.61 -17.20
N ASP A 38 4.97 -18.99 -18.25
CA ASP A 38 5.02 -17.54 -18.45
C ASP A 38 3.92 -16.82 -17.66
N TYR A 39 2.77 -17.46 -17.49
CA TYR A 39 1.65 -16.91 -16.74
C TYR A 39 1.84 -16.96 -15.22
N TYR A 40 2.25 -18.12 -14.71
CA TYR A 40 2.33 -18.39 -13.29
C TYR A 40 3.47 -19.37 -12.96
N GLY A 41 4.56 -19.33 -13.74
CA GLY A 41 5.80 -20.01 -13.38
C GLY A 41 6.30 -19.61 -12.00
N LEU A 42 7.26 -20.37 -11.48
CA LEU A 42 7.81 -20.19 -10.13
C LEU A 42 8.26 -18.74 -9.89
N GLY A 43 8.96 -18.13 -10.84
CA GLY A 43 9.42 -16.74 -10.71
C GLY A 43 8.27 -15.72 -10.63
N VAL A 44 7.22 -15.91 -11.43
CA VAL A 44 6.02 -15.05 -11.40
C VAL A 44 5.31 -15.15 -10.06
N ARG A 45 5.04 -16.37 -9.60
CA ARG A 45 4.36 -16.63 -8.31
C ARG A 45 5.16 -16.06 -7.13
N LEU A 46 6.46 -16.37 -7.04
CA LEU A 46 7.31 -15.82 -5.99
C LEU A 46 7.39 -14.30 -6.03
N GLY A 47 7.49 -13.71 -7.23
CA GLY A 47 7.43 -12.25 -7.41
C GLY A 47 6.16 -11.63 -6.86
N ILE A 48 5.00 -12.22 -7.18
CA ILE A 48 3.70 -11.80 -6.66
C ILE A 48 3.62 -11.99 -5.14
N TYR A 49 4.09 -13.11 -4.59
CA TYR A 49 4.09 -13.38 -3.15
C TYR A 49 4.97 -12.38 -2.38
N PHE A 50 6.17 -12.07 -2.87
CA PHE A 50 7.02 -11.03 -2.28
C PHE A 50 6.37 -9.65 -2.38
N SER A 51 5.69 -9.35 -3.49
CA SER A 51 4.94 -8.11 -3.66
C SER A 51 3.75 -8.01 -2.67
N TRP A 52 3.05 -9.12 -2.41
CA TRP A 52 2.01 -9.17 -1.37
C TRP A 52 2.59 -8.93 0.01
N LEU A 53 3.69 -9.61 0.35
CA LEU A 53 4.33 -9.46 1.65
C LEU A 53 4.89 -8.04 1.86
N SER A 54 5.48 -7.46 0.83
CA SER A 54 5.92 -6.05 0.79
C SER A 54 4.75 -5.09 1.04
N GLY A 55 3.62 -5.31 0.36
CA GLY A 55 2.40 -4.51 0.55
C GLY A 55 1.83 -4.63 1.97
N TRP A 56 1.81 -5.84 2.54
CA TRP A 56 1.37 -6.06 3.92
C TRP A 56 2.33 -5.42 4.95
N LEU A 57 3.64 -5.57 4.77
CA LEU A 57 4.65 -4.96 5.66
C LEU A 57 4.54 -3.43 5.62
N ALA A 58 4.48 -2.85 4.42
CA ALA A 58 4.31 -1.41 4.26
C ALA A 58 3.02 -0.94 4.94
N ASN A 59 1.91 -1.61 4.69
CA ASN A 59 0.63 -1.25 5.29
C ASN A 59 0.61 -1.36 6.82
N THR A 60 1.36 -2.31 7.38
CA THR A 60 1.37 -2.57 8.82
C THR A 60 2.32 -1.64 9.56
N PHE A 61 3.49 -1.39 8.98
CA PHE A 61 4.63 -0.82 9.70
C PHE A 61 5.20 0.47 9.07
N LEU A 62 5.08 0.67 7.76
CA LEU A 62 5.79 1.74 7.03
C LEU A 62 4.85 2.56 6.14
N SER A 63 4.32 3.69 6.65
CA SER A 63 3.37 4.52 5.91
C SER A 63 3.95 5.14 4.64
N SER A 64 5.24 5.47 4.66
CA SER A 64 6.00 6.05 3.53
C SER A 64 6.13 5.09 2.34
N GLY A 65 6.15 3.77 2.58
CA GLY A 65 6.31 2.74 1.55
C GLY A 65 5.00 2.25 0.92
N ILE A 66 3.84 2.63 1.46
CA ILE A 66 2.56 2.02 1.05
C ILE A 66 2.21 2.37 -0.41
N SER A 67 2.49 3.60 -0.86
CA SER A 67 2.20 3.99 -2.24
C SER A 67 2.98 3.13 -3.23
N GLY A 68 4.31 3.05 -3.07
CA GLY A 68 5.17 2.26 -3.94
C GLY A 68 4.80 0.78 -3.97
N ALA A 69 4.55 0.17 -2.80
CA ALA A 69 4.16 -1.24 -2.74
C ALA A 69 2.78 -1.47 -3.38
N ALA A 70 1.82 -0.55 -3.19
CA ALA A 70 0.50 -0.65 -3.83
C ALA A 70 0.57 -0.49 -5.35
N ASP A 71 1.45 0.37 -5.85
CA ASP A 71 1.64 0.57 -7.30
C ASP A 71 2.28 -0.67 -7.94
N THR A 72 3.28 -1.30 -7.31
CA THR A 72 3.84 -2.58 -7.79
C THR A 72 2.78 -3.68 -7.87
N ASN A 73 1.95 -3.83 -6.84
CA ASN A 73 0.86 -4.80 -6.84
C ASN A 73 -0.20 -4.50 -7.90
N ALA A 74 -0.51 -3.23 -8.14
CA ALA A 74 -1.43 -2.80 -9.19
C ALA A 74 -0.91 -3.11 -10.60
N ILE A 75 0.39 -2.91 -10.83
CA ILE A 75 1.04 -3.26 -12.10
C ILE A 75 0.94 -4.76 -12.34
N PHE A 76 1.30 -5.60 -11.35
CA PHE A 76 1.15 -7.06 -11.48
C PHE A 76 -0.31 -7.44 -11.79
N LEU A 77 -1.27 -6.88 -11.05
CA LEU A 77 -2.69 -7.17 -11.29
C LEU A 77 -3.14 -6.76 -12.70
N PHE A 78 -2.66 -5.62 -13.19
CA PHE A 78 -2.98 -5.13 -14.53
C PHE A 78 -2.36 -6.01 -15.62
N THR A 79 -1.11 -6.45 -15.44
CA THR A 79 -0.46 -7.39 -16.36
C THR A 79 -1.20 -8.73 -16.41
N LEU A 80 -1.64 -9.27 -15.26
CA LEU A 80 -2.44 -10.50 -15.21
C LEU A 80 -3.78 -10.31 -15.94
N LEU A 81 -4.44 -9.15 -15.78
CA LEU A 81 -5.67 -8.83 -16.52
C LEU A 81 -5.45 -8.82 -18.03
N ILE A 82 -4.35 -8.22 -18.50
CA ILE A 82 -4.00 -8.19 -19.93
C ILE A 82 -3.77 -9.61 -20.45
N ALA A 83 -2.96 -10.41 -19.76
CA ALA A 83 -2.69 -11.80 -20.15
C ALA A 83 -4.00 -12.60 -20.26
N MET A 84 -4.81 -12.60 -19.20
CA MET A 84 -6.12 -13.27 -19.20
C MET A 84 -7.02 -12.81 -20.36
N THR A 85 -7.04 -11.52 -20.69
CA THR A 85 -7.90 -10.98 -21.75
C THR A 85 -7.38 -11.32 -23.14
N VAL A 86 -6.09 -11.15 -23.39
CA VAL A 86 -5.46 -11.40 -24.70
C VAL A 86 -5.48 -12.89 -25.02
N ASP A 87 -5.12 -13.73 -24.05
CA ASP A 87 -5.01 -15.17 -24.24
C ASP A 87 -6.38 -15.83 -24.31
N SER A 88 -7.37 -15.28 -23.60
CA SER A 88 -8.76 -15.70 -23.78
C SER A 88 -9.33 -15.31 -25.14
N ASN A 89 -8.89 -14.21 -25.74
CA ASN A 89 -9.36 -13.78 -27.06
C ASN A 89 -8.66 -14.51 -28.21
N THR A 90 -7.52 -15.15 -27.94
CA THR A 90 -6.76 -15.94 -28.91
C THR A 90 -6.93 -17.45 -28.71
N ASP A 91 -7.87 -17.85 -27.85
CA ASP A 91 -8.15 -19.23 -27.48
C ASP A 91 -6.92 -19.99 -26.94
N LYS A 92 -5.94 -19.27 -26.38
CA LYS A 92 -4.72 -19.83 -25.78
C LYS A 92 -4.82 -20.07 -24.28
N LEU A 93 -5.85 -19.49 -23.64
CA LEU A 93 -6.04 -19.57 -22.20
C LEU A 93 -6.79 -20.85 -21.82
N PHE A 94 -6.07 -21.82 -21.26
CA PHE A 94 -6.68 -23.04 -20.72
C PHE A 94 -7.45 -22.76 -19.41
N GLN A 95 -8.39 -23.64 -19.07
CA GLN A 95 -9.21 -23.50 -17.86
C GLN A 95 -8.37 -23.45 -16.58
N ILE A 96 -7.32 -24.28 -16.49
CA ILE A 96 -6.39 -24.28 -15.34
C ILE A 96 -5.62 -22.95 -15.25
N ASP A 97 -5.19 -22.42 -16.39
CA ASP A 97 -4.46 -21.15 -16.44
C ASP A 97 -5.34 -20.00 -15.96
N GLY A 98 -6.56 -19.92 -16.49
CA GLY A 98 -7.56 -18.96 -16.05
C GLY A 98 -7.87 -19.10 -14.55
N LEU A 99 -7.95 -20.33 -14.03
CA LEU A 99 -8.19 -20.59 -12.61
C LEU A 99 -7.08 -20.03 -11.73
N ILE A 100 -5.82 -20.36 -12.04
CA ILE A 100 -4.65 -19.93 -11.25
C ILE A 100 -4.45 -18.42 -11.35
N LEU A 101 -4.59 -17.83 -12.54
CA LEU A 101 -4.54 -16.38 -12.73
C LEU A 101 -5.62 -15.67 -11.93
N MET A 102 -6.85 -16.20 -11.90
CA MET A 102 -7.92 -15.66 -11.07
C MET A 102 -7.64 -15.77 -9.57
N GLN A 103 -7.01 -16.86 -9.12
CA GLN A 103 -6.57 -17.01 -7.73
C GLN A 103 -5.49 -15.98 -7.35
N LEU A 104 -4.48 -15.76 -8.20
CA LEU A 104 -3.46 -14.71 -8.03
C LEU A 104 -4.09 -13.31 -7.99
N CYS A 105 -5.04 -13.05 -8.88
CA CYS A 105 -5.83 -11.82 -8.88
C CYS A 105 -6.60 -11.65 -7.56
N SER A 106 -7.24 -12.70 -7.06
CA SER A 106 -8.02 -12.66 -5.81
C SER A 106 -7.15 -12.38 -4.58
N GLY A 107 -5.96 -12.96 -4.50
CA GLY A 107 -5.00 -12.69 -3.42
C GLY A 107 -4.59 -11.21 -3.39
N THR A 108 -4.33 -10.62 -4.57
CA THR A 108 -3.99 -9.19 -4.69
C THR A 108 -5.17 -8.29 -4.35
N ILE A 109 -6.35 -8.58 -4.92
CA ILE A 109 -7.56 -7.79 -4.70
C ILE A 109 -7.94 -7.84 -3.23
N PHE A 110 -8.13 -9.01 -2.64
CA PHE A 110 -8.62 -9.14 -1.27
C PHE A 110 -7.55 -8.88 -0.21
N GLY A 111 -6.28 -9.15 -0.49
CA GLY A 111 -5.19 -8.90 0.45
C GLY A 111 -4.68 -7.45 0.45
N ILE A 112 -4.32 -6.92 -0.73
CA ILE A 112 -3.59 -5.65 -0.85
C ILE A 112 -4.49 -4.49 -1.26
N LEU A 113 -5.39 -4.69 -2.22
CA LEU A 113 -6.19 -3.60 -2.81
C LEU A 113 -7.57 -3.42 -2.16
N SER A 114 -8.04 -4.38 -1.38
CA SER A 114 -9.38 -4.32 -0.78
C SER A 114 -9.42 -3.39 0.42
N VAL A 115 -10.63 -3.18 0.92
CA VAL A 115 -10.88 -2.56 2.22
C VAL A 115 -10.23 -3.34 3.37
N TRP A 116 -9.92 -4.64 3.22
CA TRP A 116 -9.14 -5.41 4.20
C TRP A 116 -7.66 -4.99 4.19
N GLY A 117 -7.18 -4.55 3.03
CA GLY A 117 -5.95 -3.77 2.86
C GLY A 117 -6.08 -2.31 3.28
N TYR A 118 -7.06 -1.95 4.15
CA TYR A 118 -7.19 -0.61 4.69
C TYR A 118 -5.83 -0.14 5.17
N ARG A 119 -5.46 1.09 4.82
CA ARG A 119 -4.14 1.65 5.14
C ARG A 119 -4.02 1.97 6.63
N THR A 120 -4.06 0.94 7.45
CA THR A 120 -4.24 1.00 8.90
C THR A 120 -3.18 1.89 9.55
N ARG A 121 -1.94 1.84 9.05
CA ARG A 121 -0.85 2.68 9.54
C ARG A 121 -1.10 4.15 9.26
N LEU A 122 -1.48 4.51 8.02
CA LEU A 122 -1.76 5.89 7.64
C LEU A 122 -2.91 6.49 8.47
N TYR A 123 -3.93 5.69 8.76
CA TYR A 123 -5.01 6.09 9.65
C TYR A 123 -4.59 6.24 11.12
N THR A 124 -3.68 5.39 11.58
CA THR A 124 -3.16 5.48 12.96
C THR A 124 -2.35 6.75 13.14
N GLU A 125 -1.57 7.16 12.14
CA GLU A 125 -0.70 8.35 12.18
C GLU A 125 -1.46 9.65 11.94
N TYR A 126 -2.29 9.70 10.89
CA TYR A 126 -2.94 10.95 10.45
C TYR A 126 -4.41 11.05 10.87
N GLY A 127 -4.95 10.04 11.54
CA GLY A 127 -6.36 9.99 11.94
C GLY A 127 -7.31 10.05 10.75
N PRO A 128 -8.53 10.60 10.92
CA PRO A 128 -9.52 10.76 9.84
C PRO A 128 -9.05 11.65 8.69
N ARG A 129 -7.95 12.42 8.86
CA ARG A 129 -7.38 13.22 7.77
C ARG A 129 -6.67 12.36 6.73
N ALA A 130 -6.26 11.14 7.10
CA ALA A 130 -5.63 10.18 6.20
C ALA A 130 -6.49 9.96 4.94
N ILE A 131 -7.82 9.99 5.06
CA ILE A 131 -8.77 9.70 3.98
C ILE A 131 -8.59 10.63 2.79
N GLY A 132 -8.18 11.87 3.03
CA GLY A 132 -7.92 12.85 1.98
C GLY A 132 -6.74 12.49 1.07
N LEU A 133 -5.79 11.66 1.55
CA LEU A 133 -4.64 11.24 0.75
C LEU A 133 -5.00 10.17 -0.30
N PHE A 134 -6.23 9.63 -0.29
CA PHE A 134 -6.62 8.49 -1.11
C PHE A 134 -7.29 8.84 -2.43
N GLY A 135 -7.56 10.13 -2.70
CA GLY A 135 -8.19 10.58 -3.94
C GLY A 135 -7.25 10.73 -5.13
N SER A 136 -6.03 10.20 -5.09
CA SER A 136 -5.08 10.37 -6.20
C SER A 136 -5.47 9.57 -7.45
N TYR A 137 -4.87 9.93 -8.58
CA TYR A 137 -5.04 9.23 -9.87
C TYR A 137 -4.77 7.72 -9.75
N GLY A 138 -3.74 7.33 -8.98
CA GLY A 138 -3.39 5.92 -8.77
C GLY A 138 -4.50 5.09 -8.11
N THR A 139 -5.38 5.69 -7.29
CA THR A 139 -6.55 4.97 -6.75
C THR A 139 -7.57 4.65 -7.84
N HIS A 140 -7.80 5.56 -8.79
CA HIS A 140 -8.75 5.34 -9.89
C HIS A 140 -8.27 4.21 -10.80
N VAL A 141 -6.98 4.23 -11.18
CA VAL A 141 -6.38 3.15 -11.98
C VAL A 141 -6.55 1.79 -11.29
N ARG A 142 -6.27 1.71 -9.98
CA ARG A 142 -6.44 0.46 -9.21
C ARG A 142 -7.89 0.00 -9.14
N MET A 143 -8.85 0.92 -9.00
CA MET A 143 -10.28 0.60 -9.04
C MET A 143 -10.71 0.10 -10.41
N MET A 144 -10.22 0.72 -11.49
CA MET A 144 -10.47 0.28 -12.87
C MET A 144 -9.90 -1.11 -13.14
N THR A 145 -8.66 -1.37 -12.71
CA THR A 145 -8.03 -2.69 -12.84
C THR A 145 -8.81 -3.75 -12.04
N SER A 146 -9.19 -3.45 -10.80
CA SER A 146 -9.95 -4.38 -9.95
C SER A 146 -11.35 -4.65 -10.52
N LEU A 147 -11.99 -3.64 -11.11
CA LEU A 147 -13.25 -3.80 -11.84
C LEU A 147 -13.07 -4.70 -13.06
N GLY A 148 -12.04 -4.48 -13.87
CA GLY A 148 -11.73 -5.30 -15.05
C GLY A 148 -11.51 -6.77 -14.70
N VAL A 149 -10.72 -7.03 -13.65
CA VAL A 149 -10.48 -8.40 -13.14
C VAL A 149 -11.76 -9.05 -12.60
N SER A 150 -12.61 -8.29 -11.90
CA SER A 150 -13.88 -8.82 -11.37
C SER A 150 -14.88 -9.13 -12.48
N ALA A 151 -14.93 -8.29 -13.52
CA ALA A 151 -15.74 -8.50 -14.71
C ALA A 151 -15.26 -9.72 -15.50
N PHE A 152 -13.94 -9.86 -15.69
CA PHE A 152 -13.34 -11.05 -16.30
C PHE A 152 -13.65 -12.31 -15.47
N GLY A 153 -13.51 -12.25 -14.14
CA GLY A 153 -13.87 -13.35 -13.25
C GLY A 153 -15.33 -13.77 -13.41
N THR A 154 -16.24 -12.79 -13.46
CA THR A 154 -17.67 -13.06 -13.71
C THR A 154 -17.85 -13.83 -15.01
N TRP A 155 -17.23 -13.37 -16.10
CA TRP A 155 -17.27 -14.05 -17.40
C TRP A 155 -16.64 -15.45 -17.36
N PHE A 156 -15.48 -15.61 -16.72
CA PHE A 156 -14.75 -16.88 -16.64
C PHE A 156 -15.58 -17.95 -15.92
N TRP A 157 -16.19 -17.59 -14.79
CA TRP A 157 -17.01 -18.51 -14.00
C TRP A 157 -18.37 -18.80 -14.64
N THR A 158 -18.93 -17.87 -15.44
CA THR A 158 -20.20 -18.12 -16.14
C THR A 158 -20.01 -18.89 -17.45
N TYR A 159 -18.99 -18.56 -18.24
CA TYR A 159 -18.82 -19.05 -19.61
C TYR A 159 -17.50 -19.78 -19.83
N GLY A 160 -16.38 -19.25 -19.31
CA GLY A 160 -15.03 -19.80 -19.52
C GLY A 160 -14.92 -21.27 -19.12
N LEU A 161 -15.41 -21.61 -17.92
CA LEU A 161 -15.45 -22.98 -17.40
C LEU A 161 -16.50 -23.90 -18.06
N ALA A 162 -17.49 -23.33 -18.75
CA ALA A 162 -18.70 -24.06 -19.10
C ALA A 162 -18.79 -24.49 -20.56
N GLY A 163 -18.04 -23.85 -21.48
CA GLY A 163 -18.40 -24.04 -22.89
C GLY A 163 -17.42 -23.66 -23.98
N ARG A 164 -16.18 -23.22 -23.72
CA ARG A 164 -15.27 -22.86 -24.83
C ARG A 164 -13.77 -23.04 -24.59
N ALA A 165 -13.29 -22.92 -23.35
CA ALA A 165 -11.88 -23.17 -23.10
C ALA A 165 -11.63 -24.68 -23.27
N GLU A 166 -10.73 -25.04 -24.19
CA GLU A 166 -10.33 -26.42 -24.39
C GLU A 166 -9.98 -27.05 -23.03
N VAL A 167 -10.55 -28.22 -22.79
CA VAL A 167 -10.20 -29.04 -21.63
C VAL A 167 -8.72 -29.38 -21.77
N MET A 168 -7.94 -29.21 -20.69
CA MET A 168 -6.47 -29.30 -20.67
C MET A 168 -5.90 -30.32 -21.66
N GLY A 169 -4.96 -29.88 -22.50
CA GLY A 169 -4.23 -30.72 -23.43
C GLY A 169 -2.91 -30.06 -23.84
N PRO A 170 -1.92 -30.81 -24.33
CA PRO A 170 -0.69 -30.24 -24.90
C PRO A 170 -1.05 -29.24 -26.01
N GLY A 171 -0.44 -28.06 -25.94
CA GLY A 171 -0.71 -26.96 -26.87
C GLY A 171 -0.65 -27.37 -28.34
N ASP A 172 -1.43 -26.65 -29.13
CA ASP A 172 -1.33 -26.58 -30.59
C ASP A 172 -1.70 -27.87 -31.35
N GLY A 173 -2.90 -28.41 -31.07
CA GLY A 173 -3.69 -29.13 -32.07
C GLY A 173 -3.21 -30.52 -32.51
N VAL A 174 -2.23 -31.12 -31.83
CA VAL A 174 -1.77 -32.50 -32.15
C VAL A 174 -1.55 -33.30 -30.87
N THR A 175 -2.61 -33.46 -30.07
CA THR A 175 -2.74 -34.71 -29.32
C THR A 175 -3.92 -35.46 -29.87
N ASP A 176 -3.67 -36.69 -30.31
CA ASP A 176 -4.74 -37.64 -30.59
C ASP A 176 -5.70 -37.60 -29.39
N PRO A 177 -7.01 -37.35 -29.58
CA PRO A 177 -7.97 -37.22 -28.50
C PRO A 177 -8.05 -38.45 -27.57
N GLY A 178 -7.36 -39.54 -27.91
CA GLY A 178 -7.19 -40.70 -27.05
C GLY A 178 -6.00 -40.67 -26.08
N GLN A 179 -5.15 -39.63 -26.08
CA GLN A 179 -3.93 -39.60 -25.26
C GLN A 179 -3.97 -38.62 -24.07
N ASN A 180 -4.94 -37.70 -24.04
CA ASN A 180 -5.18 -36.92 -22.83
C ASN A 180 -5.77 -37.84 -21.76
N SER A 181 -4.98 -38.12 -20.73
CA SER A 181 -5.43 -38.96 -19.62
C SER A 181 -6.72 -38.36 -19.03
N GLU A 182 -7.70 -39.21 -18.73
CA GLU A 182 -8.95 -38.80 -18.07
C GLU A 182 -8.68 -37.96 -16.80
N ALA A 183 -7.50 -38.11 -16.19
CA ALA A 183 -7.03 -37.33 -15.05
C ALA A 183 -6.91 -35.82 -15.32
N CYS A 184 -6.57 -35.39 -16.54
CA CYS A 184 -6.48 -33.95 -16.88
C CYS A 184 -7.85 -33.32 -17.22
N SER A 185 -8.90 -34.14 -17.39
CA SER A 185 -10.24 -33.65 -17.75
C SER A 185 -10.99 -33.00 -16.58
N VAL A 186 -10.62 -33.35 -15.34
CA VAL A 186 -11.28 -32.85 -14.13
C VAL A 186 -10.42 -31.76 -13.50
N LEU A 187 -10.93 -30.53 -13.52
CA LEU A 187 -10.28 -29.41 -12.88
C LEU A 187 -10.56 -29.41 -11.37
N TRP A 188 -9.52 -29.56 -10.58
CA TRP A 188 -9.57 -29.46 -9.12
C TRP A 188 -9.22 -28.05 -8.66
N MET A 189 -9.85 -27.61 -7.58
CA MET A 189 -9.48 -26.42 -6.84
C MET A 189 -9.28 -26.82 -5.39
N TRP A 190 -8.25 -26.27 -4.73
CA TRP A 190 -8.10 -26.46 -3.30
C TRP A 190 -8.81 -25.35 -2.53
N LEU A 191 -9.74 -25.70 -1.65
CA LEU A 191 -10.39 -24.80 -0.69
C LEU A 191 -10.43 -25.51 0.67
N PHE A 192 -9.26 -25.64 1.31
CA PHE A 192 -8.99 -26.54 2.45
C PHE A 192 -9.10 -28.04 2.14
N VAL A 193 -9.92 -28.39 1.17
CA VAL A 193 -10.08 -29.72 0.58
C VAL A 193 -10.08 -29.59 -0.94
N ASN A 194 -9.69 -30.64 -1.64
CA ASN A 194 -9.77 -30.68 -3.10
C ASN A 194 -11.25 -30.78 -3.49
N VAL A 195 -11.76 -29.73 -4.14
CA VAL A 195 -13.11 -29.66 -4.68
C VAL A 195 -13.04 -29.56 -6.20
N ARG A 196 -14.01 -30.16 -6.90
CA ARG A 196 -14.08 -29.97 -8.34
C ARG A 196 -14.53 -28.55 -8.65
N ALA A 197 -13.78 -27.84 -9.48
CA ALA A 197 -14.09 -26.46 -9.85
C ALA A 197 -15.39 -26.35 -10.68
N ASP A 198 -15.74 -27.42 -11.40
CA ASP A 198 -16.99 -27.56 -12.16
C ASP A 198 -18.23 -27.81 -11.28
N SER A 199 -18.05 -28.08 -9.99
CA SER A 199 -19.16 -28.36 -9.10
C SER A 199 -20.12 -27.16 -9.02
N PRO A 200 -21.45 -27.35 -9.15
CA PRO A 200 -22.42 -26.26 -9.18
C PRO A 200 -22.34 -25.32 -7.96
N GLY A 201 -21.99 -25.86 -6.79
CA GLY A 201 -21.85 -25.10 -5.55
C GLY A 201 -20.65 -24.14 -5.57
N ILE A 202 -19.46 -24.63 -5.90
CA ILE A 202 -18.24 -23.81 -5.96
C ILE A 202 -18.36 -22.78 -7.09
N ARG A 203 -18.82 -23.20 -8.26
CA ARG A 203 -19.06 -22.29 -9.38
C ARG A 203 -20.06 -21.19 -9.01
N GLY A 204 -21.19 -21.53 -8.40
CA GLY A 204 -22.18 -20.54 -7.93
C GLY A 204 -21.62 -19.56 -6.90
N LEU A 205 -20.78 -20.04 -5.98
CA LEU A 205 -20.10 -19.20 -4.99
C LEU A 205 -19.18 -18.16 -5.66
N TYR A 206 -18.33 -18.61 -6.59
CA TYR A 206 -17.40 -17.70 -7.27
C TYR A 206 -18.09 -16.74 -8.23
N ILE A 207 -19.15 -17.14 -8.93
CA ILE A 207 -19.99 -16.22 -9.73
C ILE A 207 -20.55 -15.12 -8.81
N THR A 208 -21.15 -15.51 -7.68
CA THR A 208 -21.73 -14.55 -6.72
C THR A 208 -20.67 -13.58 -6.21
N LEU A 209 -19.50 -14.08 -5.84
CA LEU A 209 -18.39 -13.28 -5.36
C LEU A 209 -17.88 -12.30 -6.44
N SER A 210 -17.68 -12.77 -7.68
CA SER A 210 -17.22 -11.93 -8.79
C SER A 210 -18.24 -10.86 -9.19
N VAL A 211 -19.55 -11.18 -9.18
CA VAL A 211 -20.62 -10.20 -9.41
C VAL A 211 -20.65 -9.15 -8.31
N ALA A 212 -20.55 -9.57 -7.04
CA ALA A 212 -20.50 -8.65 -5.90
C ALA A 212 -19.29 -7.72 -5.98
N CYS A 213 -18.11 -8.23 -6.33
CA CYS A 213 -16.90 -7.43 -6.54
C CYS A 213 -17.05 -6.45 -7.71
N THR A 214 -17.63 -6.90 -8.83
CA THR A 214 -17.88 -6.05 -9.99
C THR A 214 -18.81 -4.89 -9.64
N ALA A 215 -19.90 -5.17 -8.94
CA ALA A 215 -20.83 -4.15 -8.47
C ALA A 215 -20.15 -3.18 -7.48
N TYR A 216 -19.37 -3.70 -6.52
CA TYR A 216 -18.65 -2.91 -5.53
C TYR A 216 -17.63 -1.96 -6.19
N PHE A 217 -16.71 -2.48 -7.01
CA PHE A 217 -15.70 -1.66 -7.67
C PHE A 217 -16.28 -0.73 -8.73
N GLY A 218 -17.33 -1.15 -9.44
CA GLY A 218 -18.05 -0.31 -10.39
C GLY A 218 -18.70 0.88 -9.72
N PHE A 219 -19.40 0.64 -8.59
CA PHE A 219 -19.99 1.71 -7.81
C PHE A 219 -18.94 2.67 -7.23
N MET A 220 -17.87 2.13 -6.64
CA MET A 220 -16.75 2.94 -6.11
C MET A 220 -16.10 3.80 -7.20
N LEU A 221 -15.91 3.24 -8.40
CA LEU A 221 -15.37 3.98 -9.53
C LEU A 221 -16.28 5.13 -9.94
N ILE A 222 -17.60 4.90 -10.04
CA ILE A 222 -18.58 5.96 -10.37
C ILE A 222 -18.51 7.10 -9.35
N VAL A 223 -18.56 6.80 -8.05
CA VAL A 223 -18.50 7.84 -7.01
C VAL A 223 -17.18 8.60 -7.05
N SER A 224 -16.05 7.90 -7.23
CA SER A 224 -14.74 8.53 -7.32
C SER A 224 -14.62 9.46 -8.53
N SER A 225 -15.13 9.02 -9.69
CA SER A 225 -15.16 9.80 -10.93
C SER A 225 -16.06 11.03 -10.81
N LEU A 226 -17.22 10.93 -10.15
CA LEU A 226 -18.07 12.09 -9.88
C LEU A 226 -17.36 13.11 -8.97
N ALA A 227 -16.68 12.64 -7.91
CA ALA A 227 -15.90 13.51 -7.04
C ALA A 227 -14.73 14.20 -7.78
N ALA A 228 -14.05 13.47 -8.66
CA ALA A 228 -13.00 14.01 -9.52
C ALA A 228 -13.56 15.06 -10.50
N TRP A 229 -14.70 14.76 -11.14
CA TRP A 229 -15.40 15.68 -12.04
C TRP A 229 -15.77 17.00 -11.36
N PHE A 230 -16.38 16.96 -10.17
CA PHE A 230 -16.68 18.18 -9.41
C PHE A 230 -15.43 18.96 -9.01
N THR A 231 -14.30 18.28 -8.81
CA THR A 231 -13.01 18.93 -8.52
C THR A 231 -12.45 19.63 -9.77
N LEU A 232 -12.55 18.99 -10.94
CA LEU A 232 -12.15 19.59 -12.22
C LEU A 232 -13.02 20.79 -12.58
N ASP A 233 -14.33 20.68 -12.40
CA ASP A 233 -15.27 21.80 -12.58
C ASP A 233 -14.93 22.99 -11.67
N ARG A 234 -14.49 22.71 -10.43
CA ARG A 234 -13.98 23.74 -9.51
C ARG A 234 -12.70 24.41 -10.01
N LEU A 235 -11.79 23.66 -10.63
CA LEU A 235 -10.55 24.22 -11.18
C LEU A 235 -10.84 25.03 -12.45
N ALA A 236 -11.70 24.50 -13.34
CA ALA A 236 -12.13 25.16 -14.57
C ALA A 236 -12.86 26.48 -14.28
N SER A 237 -13.75 26.51 -13.28
CA SER A 237 -14.44 27.73 -12.86
C SER A 237 -13.53 28.77 -12.19
N LYS A 238 -12.39 28.34 -11.62
CA LYS A 238 -11.36 29.26 -11.10
C LYS A 238 -10.43 29.79 -12.19
N SER A 239 -10.05 28.97 -13.16
CA SER A 239 -9.28 29.41 -14.32
C SER A 239 -10.13 30.29 -15.24
N ALA A 240 -11.44 30.10 -15.22
CA ALA A 240 -12.42 30.96 -15.86
C ALA A 240 -12.64 32.28 -15.09
N GLY A 241 -11.59 33.11 -14.98
CA GLY A 241 -11.75 34.57 -14.86
C GLY A 241 -12.49 35.21 -16.05
N MET A 242 -12.98 34.38 -16.98
CA MET A 242 -13.62 34.73 -18.24
C MET A 242 -15.14 34.45 -18.24
N PHE A 243 -15.70 33.73 -17.26
CA PHE A 243 -17.14 33.44 -17.24
C PHE A 243 -17.93 34.43 -16.35
N PRO A 244 -19.16 34.82 -16.74
CA PRO A 244 -19.92 35.87 -16.06
C PRO A 244 -20.20 35.56 -14.57
N ARG A 245 -19.95 36.57 -13.72
CA ARG A 245 -20.13 36.60 -12.26
C ARG A 245 -21.42 35.95 -11.71
N ARG A 246 -22.48 35.84 -12.50
CA ARG A 246 -23.78 35.26 -12.07
C ARG A 246 -23.71 33.77 -11.73
N TRP A 247 -22.87 32.97 -12.39
CA TRP A 247 -22.76 31.53 -12.12
C TRP A 247 -21.82 31.21 -10.94
N ALA A 248 -20.95 32.16 -10.58
CA ALA A 248 -20.01 31.99 -9.48
C ALA A 248 -20.72 31.87 -8.11
N TRP A 249 -21.86 32.54 -7.92
CA TRP A 249 -22.56 32.63 -6.63
C TRP A 249 -23.36 31.36 -6.28
N THR A 250 -24.12 30.81 -7.23
CA THR A 250 -24.82 29.52 -7.05
C THR A 250 -23.84 28.35 -6.91
N ALA A 251 -22.74 28.38 -7.69
CA ALA A 251 -21.64 27.44 -7.50
C ALA A 251 -21.02 27.58 -6.10
N GLN A 252 -20.92 28.79 -5.53
CA GLN A 252 -20.30 29.02 -4.22
C GLN A 252 -21.09 28.45 -3.04
N HIS A 253 -22.42 28.47 -3.11
CA HIS A 253 -23.26 27.84 -2.08
C HIS A 253 -23.17 26.30 -2.13
N HIS A 254 -23.08 25.70 -3.32
CA HIS A 254 -22.75 24.28 -3.46
C HIS A 254 -21.28 23.97 -3.09
N LYS A 255 -20.33 24.91 -3.30
CA LYS A 255 -18.89 24.79 -2.99
C LYS A 255 -18.60 24.55 -1.51
N GLN A 256 -19.40 25.09 -0.57
CA GLN A 256 -19.15 24.89 0.87
C GLN A 256 -19.70 23.56 1.40
N LYS A 257 -20.79 23.03 0.84
CA LYS A 257 -21.35 21.74 1.26
C LYS A 257 -20.50 20.54 0.84
N LEU A 258 -19.74 20.68 -0.25
CA LEU A 258 -18.87 19.62 -0.81
C LEU A 258 -17.38 19.78 -0.40
N ALA A 259 -17.04 20.79 0.39
CA ALA A 259 -15.66 21.07 0.77
C ALA A 259 -15.14 20.02 1.78
N ARG A 260 -14.58 18.95 1.23
CA ARG A 260 -13.97 17.79 1.89
C ARG A 260 -14.96 17.03 2.79
N PRO A 261 -15.54 15.91 2.31
CA PRO A 261 -16.24 15.00 3.20
C PRO A 261 -15.26 14.59 4.31
N VAL A 262 -15.52 15.09 5.53
CA VAL A 262 -14.90 14.55 6.72
C VAL A 262 -15.58 13.21 6.91
N TYR A 263 -14.90 12.16 6.47
CA TYR A 263 -15.36 10.80 6.63
C TYR A 263 -15.28 10.45 8.11
N VAL A 264 -16.43 10.56 8.76
CA VAL A 264 -16.60 10.19 10.16
C VAL A 264 -16.98 8.71 10.18
N THR A 265 -16.00 7.83 10.38
CA THR A 265 -16.20 6.37 10.35
C THR A 265 -17.17 5.86 11.42
N GLY A 266 -17.43 6.63 12.47
CA GLY A 266 -18.35 6.23 13.54
C GLY A 266 -17.70 5.39 14.64
N PHE A 267 -16.42 5.06 14.52
CA PHE A 267 -15.70 4.23 15.47
C PHE A 267 -14.92 5.06 16.49
N THR A 268 -14.96 4.62 17.75
CA THR A 268 -14.07 5.12 18.79
C THR A 268 -12.62 4.75 18.46
N SER A 269 -11.65 5.52 18.97
CA SER A 269 -10.23 5.22 18.76
C SER A 269 -9.85 3.80 19.21
N THR A 270 -10.45 3.31 20.30
CA THR A 270 -10.22 1.96 20.83
C THR A 270 -10.77 0.88 19.90
N GLU A 271 -12.02 1.02 19.42
CA GLU A 271 -12.60 0.10 18.45
C GLU A 271 -11.79 0.07 17.15
N LEU A 272 -11.36 1.24 16.67
CA LEU A 272 -10.58 1.35 15.45
C LEU A 272 -9.22 0.64 15.57
N LYS A 273 -8.55 0.74 16.73
CA LYS A 273 -7.31 0.00 17.02
C LYS A 273 -7.54 -1.51 16.96
N TRP A 274 -8.65 -2.00 17.53
CA TRP A 274 -9.01 -3.42 17.48
C TRP A 274 -9.33 -3.88 16.06
N ILE A 275 -10.14 -3.12 15.32
CA ILE A 275 -10.46 -3.40 13.92
C ILE A 275 -9.19 -3.44 13.08
N PHE A 276 -8.29 -2.47 13.22
CA PHE A 276 -7.03 -2.45 12.48
C PHE A 276 -6.10 -3.60 12.83
N LYS A 277 -6.04 -4.00 14.11
CA LYS A 277 -5.28 -5.19 14.53
C LYS A 277 -5.87 -6.46 13.89
N PHE A 278 -7.19 -6.59 13.92
CA PHE A 278 -7.89 -7.71 13.29
C PHE A 278 -7.66 -7.74 11.78
N LEU A 279 -7.80 -6.61 11.08
CA LEU A 279 -7.57 -6.51 9.64
C LEU A 279 -6.12 -6.85 9.27
N ARG A 280 -5.12 -6.38 10.02
CA ARG A 280 -3.71 -6.72 9.77
C ARG A 280 -3.45 -8.23 9.84
N VAL A 281 -4.03 -8.89 10.85
CA VAL A 281 -3.90 -10.34 11.05
C VAL A 281 -4.71 -11.10 10.01
N GLY A 282 -5.95 -10.69 9.76
CA GLY A 282 -6.82 -11.28 8.73
C GLY A 282 -6.20 -11.20 7.34
N THR A 283 -5.57 -10.07 7.01
CA THR A 283 -4.88 -9.87 5.73
C THR A 283 -3.68 -10.80 5.58
N VAL A 284 -2.81 -10.98 6.59
CA VAL A 284 -1.70 -11.93 6.45
C VAL A 284 -2.19 -13.38 6.35
N ILE A 285 -3.21 -13.75 7.14
CA ILE A 285 -3.85 -15.08 7.04
C ILE A 285 -4.40 -15.29 5.63
N TRP A 286 -5.09 -14.30 5.08
CA TRP A 286 -5.64 -14.35 3.73
C TRP A 286 -4.56 -14.49 2.65
N LEU A 287 -3.45 -13.75 2.75
CA LEU A 287 -2.33 -13.84 1.81
C LEU A 287 -1.67 -15.23 1.85
N VAL A 288 -1.43 -15.77 3.04
CA VAL A 288 -0.89 -17.13 3.21
C VAL A 288 -1.87 -18.15 2.66
N PHE A 289 -3.16 -18.01 2.98
CA PHE A 289 -4.21 -18.88 2.44
C PHE A 289 -4.28 -18.82 0.91
N SER A 290 -4.15 -17.63 0.31
CA SER A 290 -4.16 -17.46 -1.15
C SER A 290 -2.96 -18.13 -1.81
N ALA A 291 -1.76 -18.01 -1.22
CA ALA A 291 -0.57 -18.70 -1.71
C ALA A 291 -0.74 -20.23 -1.60
N LEU A 292 -1.19 -20.74 -0.44
CA LEU A 292 -1.47 -22.17 -0.25
C LEU A 292 -2.54 -22.68 -1.22
N MET A 293 -3.59 -21.90 -1.46
CA MET A 293 -4.64 -22.23 -2.42
C MET A 293 -4.07 -22.43 -3.82
N ILE A 294 -3.15 -21.57 -4.26
CA ILE A 294 -2.50 -21.69 -5.57
C ILE A 294 -1.60 -22.93 -5.62
N GLU A 295 -0.70 -23.09 -4.65
CA GLU A 295 0.26 -24.21 -4.61
C GLU A 295 -0.46 -25.56 -4.56
N MET A 296 -1.48 -25.67 -3.72
CA MET A 296 -2.26 -26.91 -3.58
C MET A 296 -3.14 -27.16 -4.80
N THR A 297 -3.68 -26.12 -5.45
CA THR A 297 -4.42 -26.26 -6.72
C THR A 297 -3.50 -26.77 -7.83
N LEU A 298 -2.28 -26.24 -7.95
CA LEU A 298 -1.30 -26.73 -8.93
C LEU A 298 -0.92 -28.20 -8.68
N ASN A 299 -0.69 -28.55 -7.41
CA ASN A 299 -0.37 -29.93 -7.02
C ASN A 299 -1.55 -30.88 -7.30
N ALA A 300 -2.78 -30.48 -6.98
CA ALA A 300 -3.99 -31.28 -7.18
C ALA A 300 -4.32 -31.52 -8.66
N ASN A 301 -3.84 -30.67 -9.57
CA ASN A 301 -4.01 -30.83 -11.02
C ASN A 301 -2.73 -31.33 -11.71
N HIS A 302 -1.73 -31.83 -10.97
CA HIS A 302 -0.49 -32.35 -11.53
C HIS A 302 0.26 -31.37 -12.47
N VAL A 303 0.15 -30.06 -12.22
CA VAL A 303 0.81 -29.01 -13.02
C VAL A 303 2.26 -28.87 -12.55
N ARG A 304 3.09 -29.88 -12.84
CA ARG A 304 4.48 -29.94 -12.34
C ARG A 304 5.45 -29.06 -13.10
N SER A 305 5.16 -28.72 -14.36
CA SER A 305 6.02 -27.88 -15.19
C SER A 305 6.33 -26.56 -14.48
N VAL A 306 5.33 -25.87 -13.94
CA VAL A 306 5.51 -24.56 -13.30
C VAL A 306 6.20 -24.57 -11.94
N LEU A 307 6.51 -25.75 -11.36
CA LEU A 307 7.11 -25.88 -10.02
C LEU A 307 8.63 -25.63 -10.01
N GLY A 308 9.26 -25.43 -11.16
CA GLY A 308 10.68 -25.09 -11.26
C GLY A 308 11.61 -26.29 -11.24
N ASP A 309 11.22 -27.38 -11.91
CA ASP A 309 12.14 -28.50 -12.18
C ASP A 309 13.41 -27.96 -12.87
N PRO A 310 14.62 -28.23 -12.31
CA PRO A 310 15.89 -27.78 -12.87
C PRO A 310 16.06 -28.07 -14.37
N LYS A 311 15.41 -29.12 -14.90
CA LYS A 311 15.53 -29.51 -16.31
C LYS A 311 14.58 -28.77 -17.25
N ASN A 312 13.37 -28.46 -16.79
CA ASN A 312 12.27 -28.05 -17.68
C ASN A 312 11.78 -26.62 -17.44
N ASN A 313 12.08 -26.01 -16.29
CA ASN A 313 11.57 -24.67 -15.95
C ASN A 313 12.56 -23.89 -15.07
N ALA A 314 13.79 -23.76 -15.57
CA ALA A 314 14.75 -22.89 -14.94
C ALA A 314 14.23 -21.44 -14.93
N LEU A 315 14.45 -20.72 -13.82
CA LEU A 315 14.20 -19.28 -13.62
C LEU A 315 14.90 -18.36 -14.65
N GLN A 316 15.50 -18.91 -15.70
CA GLN A 316 16.28 -18.21 -16.71
C GLN A 316 15.41 -17.49 -17.74
N LEU A 317 14.15 -17.88 -17.92
CA LEU A 317 13.25 -17.19 -18.83
C LEU A 317 12.98 -15.75 -18.33
N PRO A 318 13.16 -14.71 -19.17
CA PRO A 318 12.92 -13.32 -18.77
C PRO A 318 11.52 -13.09 -18.19
N GLY A 319 10.51 -13.80 -18.72
CA GLY A 319 9.12 -13.75 -18.24
C GLY A 319 8.96 -14.17 -16.78
N GLN A 320 9.82 -15.05 -16.26
CA GLN A 320 9.80 -15.47 -14.86
C GLN A 320 10.78 -14.67 -13.98
N LEU A 321 11.96 -14.36 -14.51
CA LEU A 321 13.02 -13.66 -13.78
C LEU A 321 12.61 -12.22 -13.43
N LEU A 322 12.00 -11.50 -14.37
CA LEU A 322 11.64 -10.10 -14.16
C LEU A 322 10.61 -9.91 -13.03
N PRO A 323 9.46 -10.61 -13.02
CA PRO A 323 8.52 -10.55 -11.90
C PRO A 323 9.15 -10.94 -10.56
N PHE A 324 9.99 -11.98 -10.55
CA PHE A 324 10.70 -12.42 -9.35
C PHE A 324 11.58 -11.30 -8.79
N LEU A 325 12.44 -10.70 -9.62
CA LEU A 325 13.34 -9.63 -9.20
C LEU A 325 12.58 -8.38 -8.76
N ILE A 326 11.52 -7.99 -9.46
CA ILE A 326 10.68 -6.84 -9.09
C ILE A 326 10.05 -7.06 -7.71
N GLY A 327 9.45 -8.24 -7.48
CA GLY A 327 8.87 -8.61 -6.20
C GLY A 327 9.90 -8.65 -5.07
N LEU A 328 11.02 -9.33 -5.30
CA LEU A 328 12.11 -9.49 -4.32
C LEU A 328 12.73 -8.14 -3.96
N MET A 329 13.07 -7.30 -4.94
CA MET A 329 13.66 -5.99 -4.70
C MET A 329 12.69 -5.05 -4.00
N SER A 330 11.39 -5.10 -4.33
CA SER A 330 10.35 -4.37 -3.59
C SER A 330 10.30 -4.80 -2.12
N PHE A 331 10.35 -6.10 -1.86
CA PHE A 331 10.39 -6.65 -0.50
C PHE A 331 11.65 -6.22 0.27
N ILE A 332 12.84 -6.34 -0.35
CA ILE A 332 14.11 -5.90 0.26
C ILE A 332 14.07 -4.41 0.58
N ARG A 333 13.56 -3.58 -0.34
CA ARG A 333 13.42 -2.14 -0.14
C ARG A 333 12.56 -1.82 1.08
N VAL A 334 11.41 -2.49 1.25
CA VAL A 334 10.53 -2.27 2.42
C VAL A 334 11.21 -2.76 3.71
N CYS A 335 11.87 -3.91 3.68
CA CYS A 335 12.62 -4.40 4.84
C CYS A 335 13.76 -3.47 5.25
N TYR A 336 14.49 -2.93 4.27
CA TYR A 336 15.57 -1.98 4.49
C TYR A 336 15.05 -0.66 5.08
N ALA A 337 13.95 -0.12 4.55
CA ALA A 337 13.32 1.09 5.10
C ALA A 337 12.83 0.86 6.55
N LEU A 338 12.23 -0.30 6.84
CA LEU A 338 11.82 -0.68 8.19
C LEU A 338 13.01 -0.82 9.14
N PHE A 339 14.12 -1.36 8.65
CA PHE A 339 15.35 -1.46 9.42
C PHE A 339 15.89 -0.06 9.73
N ILE A 340 16.03 0.82 8.74
CA ILE A 340 16.53 2.19 8.95
C ILE A 340 15.65 2.97 9.91
N GLU A 341 14.33 3.03 9.70
CA GLU A 341 13.44 3.81 10.59
C GLU A 341 13.55 3.33 12.04
N ARG A 342 13.60 2.01 12.25
CA ARG A 342 13.72 1.43 13.59
C ARG A 342 15.08 1.69 14.25
N TRP A 343 16.15 1.78 13.46
CA TRP A 343 17.49 2.04 13.98
C TRP A 343 17.74 3.52 14.22
N VAL A 344 17.28 4.41 13.33
CA VAL A 344 17.49 5.86 13.45
C VAL A 344 16.66 6.46 14.59
N ASP A 345 15.41 6.01 14.79
CA ASP A 345 14.54 6.52 15.86
C ASP A 345 15.01 6.13 17.27
N ARG A 346 16.02 5.25 17.41
CA ARG A 346 16.52 4.83 18.72
C ARG A 346 17.44 5.87 19.38
N ASP A 347 18.04 6.76 18.60
CA ASP A 347 19.09 7.65 19.08
C ASP A 347 18.61 9.10 19.28
N GLU A 348 17.41 9.47 18.81
CA GLU A 348 16.83 10.77 19.13
C GLU A 348 16.04 10.71 20.45
N PRO A 349 16.40 11.52 21.47
CA PRO A 349 15.59 11.62 22.67
C PRO A 349 14.20 12.13 22.29
N PRO A 350 13.12 11.64 22.95
CA PRO A 350 11.76 12.08 22.65
C PRO A 350 11.74 13.60 22.66
N VAL A 351 11.36 14.19 21.52
CA VAL A 351 11.18 15.64 21.42
C VAL A 351 10.17 16.01 22.48
N LEU A 352 10.66 16.58 23.57
CA LEU A 352 9.83 17.15 24.63
C LEU A 352 9.10 18.28 23.92
N LEU A 353 7.86 18.01 23.51
CA LEU A 353 6.96 19.03 23.01
C LEU A 353 6.90 20.05 24.13
N LEU A 354 7.67 21.14 23.97
CA LEU A 354 7.60 22.26 24.87
C LEU A 354 6.13 22.60 25.00
N PRO A 355 5.61 22.76 26.22
CA PRO A 355 4.23 23.17 26.41
C PRO A 355 3.99 24.35 25.47
N PRO A 356 2.86 24.38 24.75
CA PRO A 356 2.53 25.51 23.89
C PRO A 356 2.77 26.75 24.74
N GLU A 357 3.70 27.61 24.31
CA GLU A 357 3.92 28.87 25.01
C GLU A 357 2.53 29.50 25.08
N ASP A 358 2.01 29.62 26.30
CA ASP A 358 0.74 30.27 26.54
C ASP A 358 0.87 31.64 25.91
N GLU A 359 0.25 31.84 24.74
CA GLU A 359 0.05 33.15 24.15
C GLU A 359 -0.81 33.92 25.15
N THR A 360 -0.17 34.54 26.14
CA THR A 360 -0.82 35.51 27.01
C THR A 360 -1.39 36.58 26.10
N PRO A 361 -2.74 36.77 26.07
CA PRO A 361 -3.36 37.82 25.28
C PRO A 361 -3.09 39.15 26.00
N GLY A 362 -1.91 39.72 25.77
CA GLY A 362 -1.43 40.90 26.47
C GLY A 362 -0.74 41.86 25.53
N SER A 363 -1.50 42.83 25.02
CA SER A 363 -1.01 44.14 24.57
C SER A 363 -0.04 44.17 23.37
N ALA A 364 -0.58 43.98 22.17
CA ALA A 364 0.08 44.46 20.96
C ALA A 364 -0.08 46.00 20.88
N ALA A 365 0.99 46.73 21.21
CA ALA A 365 1.10 48.14 20.86
C ALA A 365 1.12 48.31 19.33
N PRO A 366 0.55 49.40 18.78
CA PRO A 366 0.52 49.63 17.34
C PRO A 366 1.94 49.88 16.81
N ILE A 367 2.43 48.97 15.97
CA ILE A 367 3.69 49.15 15.23
C ILE A 367 3.44 50.18 14.12
N PRO A 368 4.28 51.22 13.95
CA PRO A 368 4.11 52.20 12.88
C PRO A 368 4.33 51.56 11.51
N LEU A 369 3.42 51.85 10.57
CA LEU A 369 3.53 51.50 9.15
C LEU A 369 4.71 52.25 8.51
N GLY A 370 5.88 51.62 8.50
CA GLY A 370 7.03 51.99 7.67
C GLY A 370 7.15 51.08 6.46
N ASN A 371 7.28 51.67 5.27
CA ASN A 371 7.45 51.03 3.96
C ASN A 371 8.35 49.78 3.97
N PHE A 372 7.77 48.61 3.67
CA PHE A 372 8.52 47.38 3.41
C PHE A 372 8.71 47.15 1.91
N ASN A 373 9.93 47.41 1.44
CA ASN A 373 10.48 46.81 0.24
C ASN A 373 10.94 45.38 0.56
N ASN A 374 10.78 44.49 -0.42
CA ASN A 374 11.07 43.06 -0.34
C ASN A 374 12.54 42.76 0.05
N SER A 375 12.76 42.15 1.22
CA SER A 375 13.74 41.08 1.51
C SER A 375 14.06 41.05 3.01
N SER A 376 13.52 40.05 3.73
CA SER A 376 14.09 39.51 4.99
C SER A 376 13.12 38.55 5.67
N ILE A 377 13.07 37.29 5.21
CA ILE A 377 12.68 36.16 6.05
C ILE A 377 13.75 35.08 5.87
N ALA A 378 14.88 35.30 6.52
CA ALA A 378 15.93 34.31 6.78
C ALA A 378 16.79 34.83 7.92
N ARG A 379 16.31 34.74 9.16
CA ARG A 379 17.12 34.86 10.39
C ARG A 379 16.31 34.43 11.61
N HIS A 380 16.27 33.13 11.86
CA HIS A 380 16.15 32.57 13.20
C HIS A 380 16.55 31.10 13.17
N ARG A 381 17.87 30.83 13.09
CA ARG A 381 18.55 29.65 13.67
C ARG A 381 20.03 29.63 13.28
N THR A 382 20.81 30.54 13.84
CA THR A 382 22.27 30.40 14.01
C THR A 382 22.69 31.20 15.23
N ALA A 383 22.25 30.75 16.41
CA ALA A 383 22.74 31.24 17.70
C ALA A 383 22.73 30.09 18.73
N LYS A 384 23.48 29.02 18.45
CA LYS A 384 23.92 28.07 19.50
C LYS A 384 25.05 27.16 19.04
N ARG A 385 26.14 27.75 18.51
CA ARG A 385 27.40 27.01 18.32
C ARG A 385 28.58 27.97 18.15
N GLN A 386 28.83 28.82 19.14
CA GLN A 386 30.14 29.45 19.34
C GLN A 386 30.15 30.10 20.73
N GLY A 387 31.03 29.60 21.61
CA GLY A 387 31.24 30.15 22.95
C GLY A 387 31.63 29.06 23.95
N GLY A 388 32.93 28.84 24.13
CA GLY A 388 33.43 28.00 25.23
C GLY A 388 34.78 27.34 25.02
N ARG A 389 35.84 28.11 24.74
CA ARG A 389 37.23 27.65 24.96
C ARG A 389 38.12 28.84 25.33
N TYR A 390 38.41 29.02 26.61
CA TYR A 390 39.67 29.51 27.20
C TYR A 390 39.54 29.55 28.73
N GLY A 391 40.56 29.08 29.47
CA GLY A 391 40.80 29.53 30.86
C GLY A 391 40.93 28.50 32.00
N GLN A 392 41.90 27.59 31.91
CA GLN A 392 43.00 27.38 32.88
C GLN A 392 42.76 27.38 34.42
N ALA A 393 42.93 26.19 35.02
CA ALA A 393 43.68 25.77 36.22
C ALA A 393 43.86 26.68 37.45
N VAL A 394 43.52 26.14 38.64
CA VAL A 394 44.40 25.97 39.84
C VAL A 394 43.88 24.77 40.65
N GLY A 395 44.77 23.90 41.12
CA GLY A 395 44.44 22.73 41.95
C GLY A 395 44.52 23.00 43.45
N ALA A 396 44.18 21.97 44.24
CA ALA A 396 44.83 21.56 45.50
C ALA A 396 43.87 20.67 46.32
N GLU A 397 44.50 19.84 47.14
CA GLU A 397 44.02 18.65 47.82
C GLU A 397 43.28 18.91 49.15
N ALA A 398 42.78 17.80 49.69
CA ALA A 398 42.70 17.43 51.11
C ALA A 398 41.41 17.73 51.89
N GLY A 399 40.88 16.66 52.50
CA GLY A 399 40.88 16.59 53.96
C GLY A 399 39.56 16.79 54.70
N GLU A 400 39.05 15.67 55.22
CA GLU A 400 38.56 15.48 56.59
C GLU A 400 37.17 15.93 57.07
N ALA A 401 36.76 15.14 58.07
CA ALA A 401 35.50 15.02 58.78
C ALA A 401 35.20 16.15 59.78
N GLY A 402 33.96 16.16 60.27
CA GLY A 402 33.50 16.86 61.48
C GLY A 402 32.17 17.57 61.21
N GLU A 403 31.03 17.06 61.68
CA GLU A 403 30.44 17.15 63.03
C GLU A 403 29.34 18.23 63.14
N ALA A 404 28.18 17.77 63.61
CA ALA A 404 27.11 18.38 64.43
C ALA A 404 26.76 19.89 64.38
N GLY A 405 25.44 20.15 64.41
CA GLY A 405 24.77 21.43 64.73
C GLY A 405 23.47 21.55 63.92
N GLU A 406 22.30 21.08 64.38
CA GLU A 406 21.40 21.58 65.43
C GLU A 406 20.77 22.98 65.19
N ALA A 407 19.44 22.95 65.07
CA ALA A 407 18.42 23.97 65.44
C ALA A 407 18.14 25.21 64.56
N GLY A 408 16.82 25.41 64.33
CA GLY A 408 16.14 26.67 63.95
C GLY A 408 16.14 26.95 62.44
N GLU A 409 15.05 27.29 61.75
CA GLU A 409 13.90 28.12 62.12
C GLU A 409 12.66 27.76 61.28
N ALA A 410 11.52 28.08 61.88
CA ALA A 410 10.20 28.04 61.27
C ALA A 410 10.08 28.99 60.06
N GLY A 411 9.48 28.51 58.98
CA GLY A 411 9.19 29.33 57.81
C GLY A 411 8.12 28.70 56.92
N GLU A 412 6.93 29.27 57.00
CA GLU A 412 5.84 29.24 56.02
C GLU A 412 5.21 27.90 55.64
N ALA A 413 3.99 27.71 56.16
CA ALA A 413 2.98 26.82 55.61
C ALA A 413 2.68 27.21 54.15
N GLY A 414 3.39 26.58 53.22
CA GLY A 414 3.06 26.59 51.80
C GLY A 414 1.66 25.99 51.59
N GLU A 415 0.72 26.87 51.30
CA GLU A 415 -0.64 26.57 50.87
C GLU A 415 -0.58 25.55 49.71
N ALA A 416 -0.99 24.32 50.00
CA ALA A 416 -1.09 23.24 49.03
C ALA A 416 -2.12 23.64 47.98
N ARG A 417 -1.65 24.23 46.87
CA ARG A 417 -2.47 24.45 45.68
C ARG A 417 -3.11 23.10 45.33
N PRO A 418 -4.45 23.03 45.23
CA PRO A 418 -5.11 21.81 44.82
C PRO A 418 -4.54 21.43 43.45
N VAL A 419 -3.92 20.26 43.39
CA VAL A 419 -3.53 19.61 42.14
C VAL A 419 -4.78 19.62 41.28
N ALA A 420 -4.77 20.47 40.24
CA ALA A 420 -5.89 20.64 39.34
C ALA A 420 -6.31 19.25 38.88
N GLN A 421 -7.52 18.85 39.27
CA GLN A 421 -8.14 17.60 38.83
C GLN A 421 -7.94 17.52 37.33
N GLY A 422 -7.19 16.49 36.92
CA GLY A 422 -6.73 16.32 35.56
C GLY A 422 -7.87 16.61 34.59
N VAL A 423 -7.58 17.42 33.58
CA VAL A 423 -8.46 17.69 32.45
C VAL A 423 -8.89 16.34 31.89
N ILE A 424 -10.04 15.85 32.35
CA ILE A 424 -10.73 14.73 31.74
C ILE A 424 -10.98 15.24 30.33
N ARG A 425 -10.19 14.75 29.36
CA ARG A 425 -10.38 15.04 27.94
C ARG A 425 -11.86 14.83 27.67
N SER A 426 -12.60 15.93 27.57
CA SER A 426 -14.03 15.89 27.34
C SER A 426 -14.22 15.04 26.11
N VAL A 427 -14.92 13.91 26.26
CA VAL A 427 -15.26 13.04 25.14
C VAL A 427 -15.79 13.94 24.06
N SER A 428 -15.07 13.99 22.94
CA SER A 428 -15.33 14.92 21.85
C SER A 428 -16.80 14.86 21.51
N SER A 429 -17.46 15.98 21.26
CA SER A 429 -18.87 16.01 20.81
C SER A 429 -19.08 15.07 19.61
N TYR A 430 -18.04 14.84 18.81
CA TYR A 430 -18.00 13.82 17.75
C TYR A 430 -18.20 12.40 18.26
N ASP A 431 -17.53 11.99 19.35
CA ASP A 431 -17.66 10.63 19.88
C ASP A 431 -19.09 10.39 20.40
N LYS A 432 -19.72 11.41 20.99
CA LYS A 432 -21.13 11.32 21.45
C LYS A 432 -22.12 11.18 20.30
N ALA A 433 -21.94 11.93 19.21
CA ALA A 433 -22.75 11.80 17.99
C ALA A 433 -22.65 10.39 17.41
N GLN A 434 -21.43 9.84 17.38
CA GLN A 434 -21.16 8.53 16.83
C GLN A 434 -21.74 7.41 17.69
N LEU A 435 -21.68 7.54 19.02
CA LEU A 435 -22.21 6.54 19.96
C LEU A 435 -23.71 6.26 19.79
N ARG A 436 -24.48 7.19 19.19
CA ARG A 436 -25.91 6.98 18.89
C ARG A 436 -26.19 6.09 17.69
N ARG A 437 -25.23 5.90 16.78
CA ARG A 437 -25.43 5.05 15.59
C ARG A 437 -25.36 3.58 15.96
N SER A 438 -26.21 2.75 15.36
CA SER A 438 -26.07 1.30 15.50
C SER A 438 -24.72 0.84 14.97
N LEU A 439 -24.15 -0.18 15.61
CA LEU A 439 -22.84 -0.71 15.28
C LEU A 439 -22.75 -1.12 13.81
N TRP A 440 -23.79 -1.77 13.28
CA TRP A 440 -23.84 -2.21 11.88
C TRP A 440 -23.77 -1.06 10.87
N VAL A 441 -24.42 0.08 11.15
CA VAL A 441 -24.34 1.27 10.27
C VAL A 441 -22.93 1.86 10.27
N ARG A 442 -22.22 1.86 11.41
CA ARG A 442 -20.82 2.32 11.48
C ARG A 442 -19.90 1.44 10.65
N TYR A 443 -20.07 0.12 10.75
CA TYR A 443 -19.37 -0.82 9.89
C TYR A 443 -19.69 -0.52 8.42
N LEU A 444 -20.97 -0.47 8.05
CA LEU A 444 -21.38 -0.22 6.68
C LEU A 444 -20.75 1.07 6.12
N VAL A 445 -20.73 2.17 6.87
CA VAL A 445 -20.11 3.44 6.46
C VAL A 445 -18.58 3.35 6.37
N ALA A 446 -17.91 2.62 7.26
CA ALA A 446 -16.46 2.44 7.15
C ALA A 446 -16.06 1.57 5.95
N TRP A 447 -16.88 0.57 5.61
CA TRP A 447 -16.69 -0.32 4.46
C TRP A 447 -17.14 0.30 3.14
N LEU A 448 -18.11 1.21 3.18
CA LEU A 448 -18.63 1.97 2.06
C LEU A 448 -18.54 3.47 2.38
N PRO A 449 -17.33 4.08 2.33
CA PRO A 449 -17.10 5.46 2.75
C PRO A 449 -18.05 6.45 2.08
N TRP A 450 -18.46 6.19 0.85
CA TRP A 450 -19.39 6.99 0.08
C TRP A 450 -20.79 7.10 0.70
N LEU A 451 -21.21 6.15 1.56
CA LEU A 451 -22.49 6.28 2.26
C LEU A 451 -22.51 7.53 3.14
N SER A 452 -21.36 7.97 3.65
CA SER A 452 -21.24 9.23 4.40
C SER A 452 -21.55 10.48 3.57
N LEU A 453 -21.63 10.38 2.23
CA LEU A 453 -22.02 11.46 1.34
C LEU A 453 -23.55 11.63 1.24
N LEU A 454 -24.33 10.64 1.71
CA LEU A 454 -25.79 10.74 1.67
C LEU A 454 -26.26 11.82 2.65
N GLN A 455 -27.21 12.65 2.22
CA GLN A 455 -27.76 13.78 2.97
C GLN A 455 -28.24 13.41 4.38
N HIS A 456 -28.71 12.17 4.56
CA HIS A 456 -29.11 11.64 5.86
C HIS A 456 -28.00 11.73 6.92
N TYR A 457 -26.74 11.51 6.55
CA TYR A 457 -25.62 11.57 7.48
C TYR A 457 -25.21 12.99 7.85
N ASP A 458 -25.45 13.95 6.95
CA ASP A 458 -25.19 15.36 7.21
C ASP A 458 -26.18 15.93 8.21
N ASN A 459 -27.47 15.60 8.06
CA ASN A 459 -28.51 16.03 9.00
C ASN A 459 -28.22 15.54 10.43
N GLN A 460 -27.71 14.32 10.60
CA GLN A 460 -27.33 13.79 11.92
C GLN A 460 -26.13 14.52 12.54
N LEU A 461 -25.19 15.02 11.74
CA LEU A 461 -24.06 15.80 12.26
C LEU A 461 -24.53 17.18 12.73
N GLU A 462 -25.45 17.79 11.97
CA GLU A 462 -26.07 19.07 12.32
C GLU A 462 -26.89 18.98 13.62
N GLU A 463 -27.63 17.89 13.83
CA GLU A 463 -28.39 17.63 15.07
C GLU A 463 -27.51 17.63 16.34
N VAL A 464 -26.24 17.26 16.23
CA VAL A 464 -25.29 17.24 17.36
C VAL A 464 -24.51 18.56 17.49
N GLY A 465 -24.95 19.60 16.78
CA GLY A 465 -24.33 20.92 16.78
C GLY A 465 -23.00 20.96 16.03
N ILE A 466 -22.68 19.92 15.25
CA ILE A 466 -21.47 19.87 14.43
C ILE A 466 -21.83 20.41 13.05
N SER A 467 -21.81 21.74 12.94
CA SER A 467 -21.85 22.40 11.65
C SER A 467 -20.52 22.19 10.92
N ARG A 468 -20.54 21.81 9.64
CA ARG A 468 -19.36 21.67 8.76
C ARG A 468 -18.64 23.00 8.47
N HIS A 469 -18.76 24.04 9.29
CA HIS A 469 -18.12 25.32 9.07
C HIS A 469 -16.58 25.22 9.13
N SER A 470 -15.98 24.97 7.96
CA SER A 470 -14.73 25.51 7.42
C SER A 470 -13.60 25.77 8.41
N THR A 471 -12.98 24.71 8.93
CA THR A 471 -11.53 24.72 9.19
C THR A 471 -10.82 24.12 7.97
N ALA A 472 -10.97 24.79 6.82
CA ALA A 472 -10.27 24.44 5.59
C ALA A 472 -8.82 24.95 5.65
N LEU A 473 -7.94 24.23 6.35
CA LEU A 473 -6.50 24.31 6.06
C LEU A 473 -6.30 23.76 4.65
N SER A 474 -5.79 24.64 3.77
CA SER A 474 -5.53 24.33 2.37
C SER A 474 -4.61 23.12 2.26
N SER A 475 -4.91 22.17 1.39
CA SER A 475 -4.00 21.03 1.11
C SER A 475 -2.66 21.51 0.57
N TYR A 476 -2.61 22.71 -0.01
CA TYR A 476 -1.38 23.36 -0.43
C TYR A 476 -0.47 23.66 0.76
N ASP A 477 -1.00 23.99 1.93
CA ASP A 477 -0.18 24.29 3.11
C ASP A 477 0.42 23.03 3.70
N VAL A 478 -0.35 21.94 3.77
CA VAL A 478 0.15 20.64 4.24
C VAL A 478 1.17 20.05 3.25
N ALA A 479 0.87 20.06 1.95
CA ALA A 479 1.81 19.60 0.94
C ALA A 479 3.08 20.45 0.88
N ARG A 480 3.02 21.77 1.08
CA ARG A 480 4.20 22.66 1.12
C ARG A 480 5.05 22.45 2.37
N ILE A 481 4.44 22.07 3.50
CA ILE A 481 5.17 21.67 4.72
C ILE A 481 5.96 20.38 4.50
N TYR A 482 5.48 19.45 3.66
CA TYR A 482 6.14 18.16 3.43
C TYR A 482 6.96 18.09 2.12
N ALA A 483 6.67 18.92 1.12
CA ALA A 483 7.31 18.90 -0.19
C ALA A 483 8.44 19.92 -0.34
N SER A 484 8.85 20.61 0.72
CA SER A 484 10.09 21.41 0.70
C SER A 484 11.28 20.45 0.64
N PRO A 485 11.95 20.31 -0.52
CA PRO A 485 13.23 19.64 -0.54
C PRO A 485 14.20 20.54 0.23
N ARG A 486 15.02 19.92 1.06
CA ARG A 486 16.20 20.53 1.64
C ARG A 486 17.17 20.81 0.50
N GLU A 487 17.00 21.92 -0.22
CA GLU A 487 18.05 22.44 -1.10
C GLU A 487 19.19 22.90 -0.19
N GLU A 488 20.19 22.03 -0.07
CA GLU A 488 21.50 22.41 0.41
C GLU A 488 22.10 23.45 -0.55
N GLU A 489 22.37 24.59 0.05
CA GLU A 489 23.10 25.74 -0.48
C GLU A 489 24.51 25.32 -0.93
N TRP A 490 24.65 24.84 -2.17
CA TRP A 490 25.92 24.90 -2.88
C TRP A 490 26.09 26.32 -3.40
N GLY A 491 26.93 27.08 -2.70
CA GLY A 491 27.25 28.46 -3.02
C GLY A 491 27.75 28.62 -4.46
N SER A 492 27.05 29.45 -5.23
CA SER A 492 27.50 29.94 -6.53
C SER A 492 28.61 30.97 -6.32
N ALA A 493 29.86 30.51 -6.28
CA ALA A 493 30.99 31.38 -6.58
C ALA A 493 31.00 31.64 -8.10
N SER A 494 30.78 32.89 -8.48
CA SER A 494 30.91 33.34 -9.87
C SER A 494 32.36 33.18 -10.32
N VAL A 495 32.64 32.19 -11.18
CA VAL A 495 33.89 32.12 -11.94
C VAL A 495 33.58 32.42 -13.39
N ARG A 496 34.27 33.44 -13.93
CA ARG A 496 34.18 33.89 -15.32
C ARG A 496 34.59 32.77 -16.30
N PRO A 497 34.06 32.74 -17.52
CA PRO A 497 34.51 31.80 -18.53
C PRO A 497 35.76 32.37 -19.24
N GLU A 498 36.93 31.82 -18.93
CA GLU A 498 38.09 31.90 -19.80
C GLU A 498 38.53 30.49 -20.20
N VAL A 499 38.38 30.24 -21.50
CA VAL A 499 39.27 29.48 -22.39
C VAL A 499 40.21 28.47 -21.72
N GLN A 500 39.97 27.17 -21.94
CA GLN A 500 41.04 26.26 -22.40
C GLN A 500 40.53 24.88 -22.86
N ALA A 501 40.86 24.60 -24.13
CA ALA A 501 41.48 23.38 -24.66
C ALA A 501 40.82 22.00 -24.46
N SER A 502 40.41 21.50 -25.63
CA SER A 502 40.17 20.12 -26.04
C SER A 502 41.17 19.08 -25.53
N LEU A 503 40.67 17.98 -24.98
CA LEU A 503 41.27 16.64 -25.07
C LEU A 503 40.16 15.57 -25.05
N ILE A 504 39.62 15.24 -26.23
CA ILE A 504 38.93 13.96 -26.48
C ILE A 504 39.62 13.33 -27.70
N PRO A 505 40.12 12.08 -27.59
CA PRO A 505 40.73 11.40 -28.72
C PRO A 505 39.66 10.99 -29.74
N LYS A 506 39.95 11.25 -31.02
CA LYS A 506 39.17 10.80 -32.16
C LYS A 506 39.17 9.27 -32.23
N SER A 507 37.97 8.68 -32.28
CA SER A 507 37.75 7.31 -32.77
C SER A 507 38.08 7.25 -34.26
N PRO A 508 38.87 6.27 -34.75
CA PRO A 508 39.07 6.08 -36.17
C PRO A 508 37.84 5.41 -36.77
N ALA A 509 37.29 6.04 -37.81
CA ALA A 509 36.38 5.42 -38.74
C ALA A 509 37.20 4.67 -39.79
N GLY A 510 36.73 3.47 -40.15
CA GLY A 510 37.05 2.83 -41.42
C GLY A 510 37.56 1.41 -41.29
N GLU A 511 36.65 0.43 -41.34
CA GLU A 511 36.89 -0.77 -42.14
C GLU A 511 35.57 -1.42 -42.57
N SER A 512 35.50 -1.76 -43.85
CA SER A 512 34.34 -2.29 -44.56
C SER A 512 34.45 -3.80 -44.69
N ILE A 513 33.42 -4.57 -44.36
CA ILE A 513 33.19 -5.95 -44.87
C ILE A 513 31.66 -6.14 -44.90
N ARG A 514 31.00 -6.08 -46.07
CA ARG A 514 30.73 -7.16 -47.06
C ARG A 514 29.94 -8.35 -46.50
N ASP A 515 28.81 -8.59 -47.19
CA ASP A 515 28.10 -9.86 -47.42
C ASP A 515 27.90 -10.84 -46.27
N LEU A 516 26.62 -11.18 -46.02
CA LEU A 516 26.19 -12.58 -45.91
C LEU A 516 24.67 -12.67 -46.10
N ARG A 517 24.29 -13.13 -47.31
CA ARG A 517 23.03 -13.85 -47.56
C ARG A 517 23.16 -15.26 -46.98
N SER A 518 22.07 -15.74 -46.36
CA SER A 518 21.45 -17.10 -46.34
C SER A 518 22.32 -18.36 -46.50
N PRO A 519 21.93 -19.50 -45.91
CA PRO A 519 20.70 -20.20 -46.29
C PRO A 519 19.51 -19.98 -45.35
#